data_AF-A0A3D0NL81-F1
#
_entry.id   AF-A0A3D0NL81-F1
#
_cell.length_a   1.000
_cell.length_b   1.000
_cell.length_c   1.000
_cell.angle_alpha   90.00
_cell.angle_beta   90.00
_cell.angle_gamma   90.00
#
_symmetry.space_group_name_H-M   'P 1'
#
loop_
_entity.id
_entity.type
_entity.pdbx_description
1 polymer ?
#
loop_
_entity_poly.entity_id
_entity_poly.type
_entity_poly.pdbx_seq_one_letter_code
_entity_poly.pdbx_strand_id
1 'polypeptide(L)' 'MNRSLAEAFPDVYCELDFTNPLELTVATILSAQCTDKRVNVTTPALFARFPGAEDYAGANRAELEELIRPTGFYRNK' A
#
# COMPACT_ATOMS: atom_id res chain seq x y z
N MET A 1 24.40 -3.75 -19.29
CA MET A 1 24.01 -2.60 -18.46
C MET A 1 23.25 -3.17 -17.27
N ASN A 2 23.62 -2.85 -16.01
CA ASN A 2 23.10 -3.36 -14.71
C ASN A 2 23.97 -4.32 -13.87
N ARG A 3 25.15 -4.79 -14.33
CA ARG A 3 26.01 -5.68 -13.52
C ARG A 3 26.40 -5.07 -12.17
N SER A 4 26.85 -3.82 -12.16
CA SER A 4 27.27 -3.12 -10.93
C SER A 4 26.12 -2.86 -9.96
N LEU A 5 24.88 -2.70 -10.46
CA LEU A 5 23.70 -2.56 -9.59
C LEU A 5 23.30 -3.89 -8.96
N ALA A 6 23.35 -4.98 -9.72
CA ALA A 6 23.10 -6.33 -9.20
C ALA A 6 24.17 -6.75 -8.15
N GLU A 7 25.42 -6.33 -8.32
CA GLU A 7 26.49 -6.56 -7.34
C GLU A 7 26.32 -5.70 -6.08
N ALA A 8 25.88 -4.44 -6.22
CA ALA A 8 25.66 -3.53 -5.08
C ALA A 8 24.37 -3.82 -4.29
N PHE A 9 23.34 -4.32 -4.96
CA PHE A 9 22.03 -4.63 -4.39
C PHE A 9 21.57 -6.02 -4.86
N PRO A 10 22.16 -7.10 -4.31
CA PRO A 10 21.85 -8.46 -4.73
C PRO A 10 20.43 -8.90 -4.38
N ASP A 11 19.84 -8.31 -3.34
CA ASP A 11 18.56 -8.72 -2.75
C ASP A 11 17.49 -7.61 -2.89
N VAL A 12 17.25 -7.12 -4.10
CA VAL A 12 16.19 -6.11 -4.36
C VAL A 12 14.84 -6.80 -4.50
N TYR A 13 13.87 -6.36 -3.70
CA TYR A 13 12.48 -6.79 -3.76
C TYR A 13 11.54 -5.60 -3.45
N CYS A 14 10.24 -5.81 -3.61
CA CYS A 14 9.24 -4.80 -3.25
C CYS A 14 9.13 -4.68 -1.72
N GLU A 15 9.36 -3.50 -1.16
CA GLU A 15 9.30 -3.27 0.29
C GLU A 15 7.87 -3.14 0.84
N LEU A 16 6.85 -3.09 -0.02
CA LEU A 16 5.45 -3.07 0.42
C LEU A 16 5.02 -4.47 0.90
N ASP A 17 4.36 -4.51 2.05
CA ASP A 17 3.84 -5.76 2.62
C ASP A 17 2.47 -6.10 1.99
N PHE A 18 2.39 -7.24 1.31
CA PHE A 18 1.15 -7.75 0.69
C PHE A 18 1.17 -9.28 0.57
N THR A 19 -0.01 -9.89 0.46
CA THR A 19 -0.21 -11.34 0.31
C THR A 19 -0.89 -11.71 -1.01
N ASN A 20 -1.50 -10.73 -1.69
CA ASN A 20 -2.24 -10.94 -2.92
C ASN A 20 -2.20 -9.70 -3.84
N PRO A 21 -2.62 -9.82 -5.12
CA PRO A 21 -2.54 -8.71 -6.07
C PRO A 21 -3.40 -7.48 -5.73
N LEU A 22 -4.54 -7.68 -5.04
CA LEU A 22 -5.40 -6.56 -4.62
C LEU A 22 -4.68 -5.72 -3.56
N GLU A 23 -4.11 -6.36 -2.55
CA GLU A 23 -3.32 -5.71 -1.51
C GLU A 23 -2.14 -4.93 -2.09
N LEU A 24 -1.40 -5.51 -3.04
CA LEU A 24 -0.32 -4.80 -3.72
C LEU A 24 -0.82 -3.57 -4.48
N THR A 25 -1.97 -3.69 -5.17
CA THR A 25 -2.56 -2.58 -5.93
C THR A 25 -2.92 -1.43 -4.99
N VAL A 26 -3.60 -1.73 -3.89
CA VAL A 26 -3.99 -0.74 -2.87
C VAL A 26 -2.76 -0.11 -2.23
N ALA A 27 -1.78 -0.93 -1.81
CA ALA A 27 -0.53 -0.43 -1.24
C ALA A 27 0.24 0.48 -2.20
N THR A 28 0.24 0.17 -3.50
CA THR A 28 0.87 1.00 -4.54
C THR A 28 0.18 2.35 -4.72
N ILE A 29 -1.16 2.40 -4.64
CA ILE A 29 -1.90 3.67 -4.65
C ILE A 29 -1.55 4.51 -3.42
N LEU A 30 -1.48 3.86 -2.25
CA LEU A 30 -1.16 4.51 -0.99
C LEU A 30 0.30 4.99 -0.90
N SER A 31 1.23 4.35 -1.61
CA SER A 31 2.65 4.74 -1.62
C SER A 31 2.92 6.04 -2.37
N ALA A 32 1.97 6.52 -3.20
CA ALA A 32 2.10 7.81 -3.87
C ALA A 32 2.35 8.94 -2.86
N GLN A 33 3.55 9.54 -2.93
CA GLN A 33 4.04 10.57 -2.01
C GLN A 33 4.02 10.15 -0.53
N CYS A 34 4.23 8.86 -0.26
CA CYS A 34 4.32 8.26 1.07
C CYS A 34 5.53 7.32 1.13
N THR A 35 5.99 6.95 2.34
CA THR A 35 7.06 5.96 2.49
C THR A 35 6.47 4.56 2.66
N ASP A 36 7.14 3.54 2.14
CA ASP A 36 6.71 2.14 2.28
C ASP A 36 6.50 1.75 3.75
N LYS A 37 7.38 2.22 4.65
CA LYS A 37 7.21 2.05 6.11
C LYS A 37 5.88 2.59 6.63
N ARG A 38 5.41 3.74 6.14
CA ARG A 38 4.13 4.32 6.57
C ARG A 38 2.97 3.52 5.99
N VAL A 39 3.07 3.11 4.72
CA VAL A 39 2.07 2.26 4.06
C VAL A 39 1.91 0.95 4.83
N ASN A 40 3.02 0.26 5.15
CA ASN A 40 3.02 -1.02 5.86
C ASN A 40 2.50 -0.96 7.29
N VAL A 41 2.53 0.22 7.94
CA VAL A 41 1.87 0.41 9.25
C VAL A 41 0.36 0.64 9.10
N THR A 42 -0.09 1.17 7.96
CA THR A 42 -1.51 1.46 7.68
C THR A 42 -2.24 0.25 7.09
N THR A 43 -1.61 -0.50 6.19
CA THR A 43 -2.26 -1.55 5.41
C THR A 43 -2.78 -2.75 6.21
N PRO A 44 -2.19 -3.21 7.34
CA PRO A 44 -2.71 -4.38 8.05
C PRO A 44 -4.15 -4.19 8.55
N ALA A 45 -4.46 -3.00 9.10
CA ALA A 45 -5.82 -2.68 9.54
C ALA A 45 -6.77 -2.48 8.35
N LEU A 46 -6.27 -1.88 7.26
CA LEU A 46 -7.04 -1.67 6.03
C LEU A 46 -7.42 -3.01 5.38
N PHE A 47 -6.48 -3.92 5.22
CA PHE A 47 -6.67 -5.23 4.58
C PHE A 47 -7.55 -6.14 5.42
N ALA A 48 -7.44 -6.08 6.75
CA ALA A 48 -8.36 -6.79 7.63
C ALA A 48 -9.80 -6.24 7.52
N ARG A 49 -9.97 -4.94 7.29
CA ARG A 49 -11.28 -4.29 7.19
C ARG A 49 -11.93 -4.45 5.81
N PHE A 50 -11.12 -4.48 4.76
CA PHE A 50 -11.52 -4.57 3.35
C PHE A 50 -10.69 -5.67 2.63
N PRO A 51 -10.98 -6.95 2.88
CA PRO A 51 -10.21 -8.06 2.31
C PRO A 51 -10.44 -8.25 0.80
N GLY A 52 -11.61 -7.85 0.27
CA GLY A 52 -11.98 -8.00 -1.13
C GLY A 52 -12.29 -6.68 -1.83
N ALA A 53 -12.26 -6.70 -3.18
CA ALA A 53 -12.54 -5.51 -3.99
C ALA A 53 -13.97 -4.96 -3.77
N GLU A 54 -14.93 -5.85 -3.52
CA GLU A 54 -16.32 -5.48 -3.20
C GLU A 54 -16.42 -4.72 -1.87
N ASP A 55 -15.57 -5.03 -0.90
CA ASP A 55 -15.54 -4.33 0.39
C ASP A 55 -15.08 -2.87 0.22
N TYR A 56 -14.09 -2.62 -0.65
CA TYR A 56 -13.68 -1.26 -1.00
C TYR A 56 -14.78 -0.52 -1.78
N ALA A 57 -15.44 -1.19 -2.72
CA ALA A 57 -16.50 -0.58 -3.53
C ALA A 57 -17.73 -0.19 -2.68
N GLY A 58 -18.02 -0.96 -1.62
CA GLY A 58 -19.09 -0.69 -0.67
C GLY A 58 -18.67 0.12 0.56
N ALA A 59 -17.40 0.52 0.68
CA ALA A 59 -16.86 1.15 1.87
C ALA A 59 -17.54 2.50 2.18
N ASN A 60 -17.76 2.78 3.46
CA ASN A 60 -18.10 4.14 3.87
C ASN A 60 -16.86 5.02 3.63
N ARG A 61 -17.03 6.05 2.78
CA ARG A 61 -15.94 6.95 2.42
C ARG A 61 -15.24 7.58 3.63
N ALA A 62 -15.99 8.03 4.64
CA ALA A 62 -15.40 8.68 5.81
C ALA A 62 -14.60 7.70 6.67
N GLU A 63 -15.06 6.44 6.78
CA GLU A 63 -14.31 5.37 7.45
C GLU A 63 -13.01 5.05 6.70
N LEU A 64 -13.09 4.88 5.38
CA LEU A 64 -11.93 4.59 4.55
C LEU A 64 -10.90 5.73 4.64
N GLU A 65 -11.34 6.98 4.46
CA GLU A 65 -10.49 8.16 4.57
C GLU A 65 -9.80 8.24 5.94
N GLU A 66 -10.50 7.91 7.04
CA GLU A 66 -9.93 7.93 8.39
C GLU A 66 -8.81 6.91 8.58
N LEU A 67 -8.98 5.71 8.00
CA LEU A 67 -7.98 4.63 8.00
C LEU A 67 -6.73 4.98 7.18
N ILE A 68 -6.91 5.61 6.01
CA ILE A 68 -5.78 5.93 5.11
C ILE A 68 -5.20 7.33 5.30
N ARG A 69 -5.78 8.16 6.16
CA ARG A 69 -5.31 9.52 6.51
C ARG A 69 -3.80 9.61 6.82
N PRO A 70 -3.15 8.65 7.50
CA PRO A 70 -1.71 8.70 7.75
C PRO A 70 -0.84 8.67 6.50
N THR A 71 -1.38 8.26 5.35
CA THR A 71 -0.66 8.15 4.07
C THR A 71 -0.58 9.46 3.29
N GLY A 72 -1.24 10.53 3.75
CA GLY A 72 -1.29 11.83 3.05
C GLY A 72 -2.10 11.78 1.74
N PHE A 73 -2.59 12.94 1.28
CA PHE A 73 -3.45 13.06 0.08
C PHE A 73 -4.67 12.09 0.06
N TYR A 74 -5.11 11.66 1.24
CA TYR A 74 -6.07 10.56 1.45
C TYR A 74 -7.47 10.80 0.86
N ARG A 75 -7.80 12.03 0.45
CA ARG A 75 -9.08 12.34 -0.21
C ARG A 75 -9.08 12.07 -1.71
N ASN A 76 -7.88 12.07 -2.31
CA ASN A 76 -7.67 11.84 -3.74
C ASN A 76 -7.18 10.42 -4.03
N LYS A 77 -6.58 9.77 -3.03
CA LYS A 77 -6.33 8.32 -3.02
C LYS A 77 -7.65 7.60 -2.79
#